data_AF-A0A7R9Y304-F1
#
_entry.id   AF-A0A7R9Y304-F1
#
_cell.length_a   1.000
_cell.length_b   1.000
_cell.length_c   1.000
_cell.angle_alpha   90.00
_cell.angle_beta   90.00
_cell.angle_gamma   90.00
#
_symmetry.space_group_name_H-M   'P 1'
#
loop_
_entity.id
_entity.type
_entity.pdbx_description
1 polymer ?
#
loop_
_entity_poly.entity_id
_entity_poly.type
_entity_poly.pdbx_seq_one_letter_code
_entity_poly.pdbx_strand_id
1 'polypeptide(L)'
;TPMKSHYTFNLRDVSKVFQGICSTTSASIEDAPQLARLWVHESLRVFADRLTDEPDREWFFGLAKRLTEKHFKSAVGEFNKVFARLDVNEDGEIDAHELRRLMFGDFMVPGADPKIYAELDDFDQVVDVVGEYLSDFNSTSKKPMHLVLFLYALEHVCRICRIISQPGGHALLVGVGGSGRQSLTRLAAVMADFNVFQIAISKSYGKAEWHDDLKKMMKMAGEANKNTVFLFSDTQINHEYFVEDISNILNTAEVPNLMDNSDYSTIFENIRGRAKAAGMDGSKDLMRNFFTSEVKKNLHVVLCFSPVG
;
A
#
# COMPACT_ATOMS: atom_id res chain seq x y z
N THR A 1 -0.83 16.25 19.89
CA THR A 1 -1.08 17.71 20.05
C THR A 1 -1.69 18.25 18.76
N PRO A 2 -2.33 19.43 18.76
CA PRO A 2 -2.93 20.00 17.55
C PRO A 2 -1.96 20.11 16.36
N MET A 3 -0.67 20.33 16.61
CA MET A 3 0.37 20.43 15.57
C MET A 3 0.76 19.09 14.92
N LYS A 4 0.51 17.95 15.60
CA LYS A 4 0.89 16.60 15.15
C LYS A 4 -0.28 15.62 15.37
N SER A 5 -1.47 16.00 14.90
CA SER A 5 -2.70 15.20 15.08
C SER A 5 -2.61 13.80 14.43
N HIS A 6 -1.81 13.67 13.38
CA HIS A 6 -1.56 12.42 12.66
C HIS A 6 -0.60 11.45 13.42
N TYR A 7 0.04 11.89 14.50
CA TYR A 7 0.88 11.05 15.36
C TYR A 7 0.01 10.26 16.36
N THR A 8 -0.99 9.54 15.83
CA THR A 8 -1.86 8.67 16.63
C THR A 8 -1.36 7.25 16.51
N PHE A 9 -0.97 6.64 17.63
CA PHE A 9 -0.47 5.26 17.71
C PHE A 9 -1.34 4.41 18.64
N ASN A 10 -1.65 3.17 18.26
CA ASN A 10 -2.42 2.23 19.06
C ASN A 10 -1.95 0.77 18.85
N LEU A 11 -2.55 -0.19 19.56
CA LEU A 11 -2.13 -1.59 19.51
C LEU A 11 -2.27 -2.23 18.11
N ARG A 12 -3.13 -1.70 17.23
CA ARG A 12 -3.24 -2.16 15.84
C ARG A 12 -1.95 -1.87 15.06
N ASP A 13 -1.22 -0.82 15.40
CA ASP A 13 0.06 -0.52 14.76
C ASP A 13 1.08 -1.61 15.05
N VAL A 14 1.12 -2.12 16.28
CA VAL A 14 1.98 -3.26 16.62
C VAL A 14 1.58 -4.49 15.79
N SER A 15 0.28 -4.79 15.68
CA SER A 15 -0.21 -5.87 14.81
C SER A 15 0.19 -5.69 13.34
N LYS A 16 0.22 -4.45 12.82
CA LYS A 16 0.65 -4.16 11.44
C LYS A 16 2.12 -4.44 11.18
N VAL A 17 2.99 -4.27 12.19
CA VAL A 17 4.41 -4.66 12.07
C VAL A 17 4.50 -6.17 11.88
N PHE A 18 3.82 -6.95 12.72
CA PHE A 18 3.80 -8.40 12.59
C PHE A 18 3.13 -8.86 11.29
N GLN A 19 2.07 -8.19 10.85
CA GLN A 19 1.44 -8.47 9.55
C GLN A 19 2.43 -8.30 8.39
N GLY A 20 3.26 -7.26 8.42
CA GLY A 20 4.32 -7.05 7.44
C GLY A 20 5.39 -8.13 7.50
N ILE A 21 5.85 -8.50 8.70
CA ILE A 21 6.81 -9.59 8.88
C ILE A 21 6.25 -10.91 8.32
N CYS A 22 4.98 -11.21 8.60
CA CYS A 22 4.27 -12.39 8.10
C CYS A 22 3.95 -12.33 6.59
N SER A 23 4.27 -11.24 5.90
CA SER A 23 4.19 -11.17 4.43
C SER A 23 5.39 -11.87 3.78
N THR A 24 6.46 -12.12 4.53
CA THR A 24 7.59 -12.96 4.12
C THR A 24 7.35 -14.43 4.47
N THR A 25 8.14 -15.33 3.88
CA THR A 25 8.12 -16.77 4.20
C THR A 25 9.42 -17.18 4.90
N SER A 26 9.43 -18.30 5.62
CA SER A 26 10.68 -18.82 6.19
C SER A 26 11.71 -19.21 5.11
N ALA A 27 11.27 -19.42 3.87
CA ALA A 27 12.16 -19.71 2.75
C ALA A 27 12.80 -18.44 2.16
N SER A 28 12.20 -17.26 2.38
CA SER A 28 12.73 -15.97 1.91
C SER A 28 13.59 -15.25 2.95
N ILE A 29 13.74 -15.81 4.16
CA ILE A 29 14.60 -15.28 5.22
C ILE A 29 15.76 -16.26 5.42
N GLU A 30 16.94 -15.84 4.99
CA GLU A 30 18.16 -16.66 4.97
C GLU A 30 18.80 -16.76 6.36
N ASP A 31 18.78 -15.67 7.13
CA ASP A 31 19.49 -15.59 8.40
C ASP A 31 18.84 -14.64 9.44
N ALA A 32 19.36 -14.68 10.67
CA ALA A 32 18.89 -13.82 11.75
C ALA A 32 19.13 -12.32 11.50
N PRO A 33 20.27 -11.88 10.93
CA PRO A 33 20.45 -10.50 10.48
C PRO A 33 19.34 -10.00 9.55
N GLN A 34 18.94 -10.77 8.54
CA GLN A 34 17.88 -10.42 7.60
C GLN A 34 16.52 -10.27 8.31
N LEU A 35 16.22 -11.15 9.27
CA LEU A 35 15.02 -11.01 10.09
C LEU A 35 15.03 -9.71 10.92
N ALA A 36 16.19 -9.32 11.47
CA ALA A 36 16.34 -8.06 12.19
C ALA A 36 16.15 -6.86 11.25
N ARG A 37 16.70 -6.92 10.03
CA ARG A 37 16.48 -5.91 8.98
C ARG A 37 15.01 -5.79 8.59
N LEU A 38 14.31 -6.90 8.40
CA LEU A 38 12.86 -6.91 8.15
C LEU A 38 12.07 -6.28 9.31
N TRP A 39 12.41 -6.62 10.56
CA TRP A 39 11.76 -6.03 11.73
C TRP A 39 11.96 -4.51 11.80
N VAL A 40 13.17 -4.01 11.52
CA VAL A 40 13.44 -2.57 11.44
C VAL A 40 12.67 -1.95 10.27
N HIS A 41 12.67 -2.57 9.10
CA HIS A 41 11.93 -2.09 7.92
C HIS A 41 10.45 -1.93 8.23
N GLU A 42 9.78 -2.96 8.76
CA GLU A 42 8.35 -2.90 9.06
C GLU A 42 8.04 -1.91 10.19
N SER A 43 8.96 -1.73 11.14
CA SER A 43 8.85 -0.67 12.15
C SER A 43 8.92 0.73 11.54
N LEU A 44 9.80 0.95 10.55
CA LEU A 44 9.86 2.22 9.81
C LEU A 44 8.57 2.47 9.03
N ARG A 45 8.08 1.46 8.29
CA ARG A 45 6.86 1.59 7.47
C ARG A 45 5.63 1.90 8.32
N VAL A 46 5.53 1.31 9.51
CA VAL A 46 4.39 1.53 10.39
C VAL A 46 4.52 2.85 11.14
N PHE A 47 5.67 3.14 11.75
CA PHE A 47 5.81 4.26 12.68
C PHE A 47 6.50 5.48 12.06
N ALA A 48 7.67 5.29 11.43
CA ALA A 48 8.49 6.39 10.95
C ALA A 48 7.89 7.12 9.74
N ASP A 49 7.10 6.44 8.90
CA ASP A 49 6.43 7.07 7.76
C ASP A 49 5.39 8.13 8.15
N ARG A 50 4.93 8.13 9.40
CA ARG A 50 4.07 9.19 9.96
C ARG A 50 4.85 10.40 10.46
N LEU A 51 6.17 10.32 10.60
CA LEU A 51 6.99 11.38 11.17
C LEU A 51 7.36 12.43 10.12
N THR A 52 7.04 13.69 10.39
CA THR A 52 7.26 14.81 9.47
C THR A 52 8.57 15.53 9.69
N ASP A 53 9.04 15.56 10.94
CA ASP A 53 10.18 16.39 11.33
C ASP A 53 11.46 15.53 11.44
N GLU A 54 12.58 16.11 11.05
CA GLU A 54 13.90 15.46 11.09
C GLU A 54 14.31 15.01 12.51
N PRO A 55 14.12 15.82 13.58
CA PRO A 55 14.42 15.38 14.95
C PRO A 55 13.63 14.15 15.40
N ASP A 56 12.36 14.01 14.97
CA ASP A 56 11.54 12.85 15.32
C ASP A 56 12.06 11.59 14.60
N ARG A 57 12.49 11.74 13.34
CA ARG A 57 13.06 10.64 12.55
C ARG A 57 14.39 10.16 13.11
N GLU A 58 15.24 11.08 13.54
CA GLU A 58 16.52 10.78 14.18
C GLU A 58 16.32 10.10 15.54
N TRP A 59 15.34 10.58 16.33
CA TRP A 59 14.95 9.92 17.57
C TRP A 59 14.47 8.48 17.32
N PHE A 60 13.62 8.28 16.31
CA PHE A 60 13.11 6.96 15.96
C PHE A 60 14.24 6.03 15.49
N PHE A 61 15.15 6.55 14.67
CA PHE A 61 16.35 5.82 14.25
C PHE A 61 17.18 5.35 15.46
N GLY A 62 17.50 6.25 16.39
CA GLY A 62 18.22 5.90 17.61
C GLY A 62 17.48 4.88 18.48
N LEU A 63 16.14 4.97 18.53
CA LEU A 63 15.31 3.98 19.20
C LEU A 63 15.40 2.60 18.53
N ALA A 64 15.31 2.55 17.19
CA ALA A 64 15.42 1.32 16.41
C ALA A 64 16.80 0.66 16.57
N LYS A 65 17.88 1.44 16.49
CA LYS A 65 19.26 0.99 16.75
C LYS A 65 19.38 0.33 18.13
N ARG A 66 18.99 1.05 19.18
CA ARG A 66 19.03 0.56 20.57
C ARG A 66 18.19 -0.70 20.79
N LEU A 67 16.98 -0.77 20.24
CA LEU A 67 16.11 -1.94 20.43
C LEU A 67 16.61 -3.16 19.66
N THR A 68 17.17 -2.96 18.47
CA THR A 68 17.83 -4.03 17.70
C THR A 68 19.00 -4.60 18.51
N GLU A 69 19.88 -3.75 19.01
CA GLU A 69 21.03 -4.15 19.85
C GLU A 69 20.63 -4.72 21.21
N LYS A 70 19.43 -4.44 21.72
CA LYS A 70 18.97 -5.00 22.99
C LYS A 70 18.39 -6.39 22.80
N HIS A 71 17.59 -6.60 21.75
CA HIS A 71 16.76 -7.79 21.59
C HIS A 71 17.33 -8.80 20.59
N PHE A 72 18.15 -8.36 19.63
CA PHE A 72 18.74 -9.24 18.62
C PHE A 72 20.25 -9.48 18.85
N LYS A 73 20.92 -8.79 19.79
CA LYS A 73 22.39 -8.82 19.98
C LYS A 73 23.02 -10.20 19.93
N SER A 74 22.42 -11.16 20.65
CA SER A 74 22.94 -12.51 20.77
C SER A 74 22.88 -13.29 19.45
N ALA A 75 22.00 -12.90 18.54
CA ALA A 75 21.80 -13.53 17.23
C ALA A 75 22.46 -12.76 16.07
N VAL A 76 22.61 -11.43 16.17
CA VAL A 76 23.01 -10.57 15.02
C VAL A 76 24.21 -9.66 15.29
N GLY A 77 24.69 -9.54 16.53
CA GLY A 77 25.83 -8.68 16.86
C GLY A 77 25.49 -7.19 16.99
N GLU A 78 26.35 -6.34 16.44
CA GLU A 78 26.23 -4.86 16.47
C GLU A 78 25.35 -4.35 15.33
N PHE A 79 24.57 -3.29 15.57
CA PHE A 79 23.66 -2.73 14.57
C PHE A 79 24.38 -2.40 13.25
N ASN A 80 25.50 -1.67 13.32
CA ASN A 80 26.23 -1.27 12.11
C ASN A 80 26.69 -2.47 11.28
N LYS A 81 27.00 -3.61 11.91
CA LYS A 81 27.38 -4.84 11.18
C LYS A 81 26.20 -5.48 10.44
N VAL A 82 25.02 -5.47 11.06
CA VAL A 82 23.78 -6.01 10.45
C VAL A 82 23.36 -5.23 9.21
N PHE A 83 23.60 -3.91 9.25
CA PHE A 83 23.20 -2.96 8.23
C PHE A 83 24.37 -2.46 7.38
N ALA A 84 25.57 -3.05 7.49
CA ALA A 84 26.80 -2.58 6.84
C ALA A 84 26.68 -2.41 5.33
N ARG A 85 25.81 -3.20 4.68
CA ARG A 85 25.52 -3.07 3.24
C ARG A 85 24.84 -1.74 2.84
N LEU A 86 24.27 -1.01 3.81
CA LEU A 86 23.61 0.27 3.58
C LEU A 86 24.56 1.46 3.79
N ASP A 87 25.76 1.21 4.33
CA ASP A 87 26.83 2.19 4.52
C ASP A 87 27.37 2.60 3.14
N VAL A 88 26.98 3.79 2.68
CA VAL A 88 27.37 4.29 1.35
C VAL A 88 28.57 5.22 1.44
N ASN A 89 28.85 5.78 2.62
CA ASN A 89 29.99 6.66 2.83
C ASN A 89 31.26 5.91 3.30
N GLU A 90 31.13 4.62 3.61
CA GLU A 90 32.17 3.70 4.06
C GLU A 90 32.84 4.14 5.39
N ASP A 91 32.11 4.83 6.27
CA ASP A 91 32.61 5.30 7.56
C ASP A 91 32.42 4.28 8.71
N GLY A 92 31.68 3.20 8.46
CA GLY A 92 31.41 2.11 9.41
C GLY A 92 30.26 2.38 10.39
N GLU A 93 29.56 3.51 10.28
CA GLU A 93 28.41 3.89 11.10
C GLU A 93 27.17 4.10 10.24
N ILE A 94 26.09 3.40 10.57
CA ILE A 94 24.83 3.60 9.86
C ILE A 94 24.10 4.81 10.41
N ASP A 95 23.63 5.68 9.53
CA ASP A 95 22.78 6.82 9.88
C ASP A 95 21.30 6.67 9.44
N ALA A 96 20.49 7.68 9.76
CA ALA A 96 19.07 7.69 9.42
C ALA A 96 18.81 7.87 7.90
N HIS A 97 19.75 8.46 7.16
CA HIS A 97 19.66 8.66 5.72
C HIS A 97 19.94 7.37 4.97
N GLU A 98 20.97 6.63 5.37
CA GLU A 98 21.36 5.34 4.81
C GLU A 98 20.32 4.26 5.05
N LEU A 99 19.68 4.29 6.22
CA LEU A 99 18.59 3.36 6.54
C LEU A 99 17.39 3.49 5.56
N ARG A 100 17.29 4.58 4.78
CA ARG A 100 16.26 4.72 3.73
C ARG A 100 16.47 3.78 2.55
N ARG A 101 17.68 3.25 2.37
CA ARG A 101 17.99 2.21 1.38
C ARG A 101 17.51 0.83 1.83
N LEU A 102 17.05 0.68 3.07
CA LEU A 102 16.42 -0.54 3.56
C LEU A 102 15.03 -0.69 2.94
N MET A 103 14.97 -1.29 1.76
CA MET A 103 13.75 -1.51 0.99
C MET A 103 13.41 -3.01 0.92
N PHE A 104 12.11 -3.28 0.89
CA PHE A 104 11.55 -4.61 0.68
C PHE A 104 10.46 -4.50 -0.40
N GLY A 105 10.29 -5.56 -1.18
CA GLY A 105 9.36 -5.60 -2.30
C GLY A 105 9.11 -7.03 -2.78
N ASP A 106 8.06 -7.20 -3.59
CA ASP A 106 7.59 -8.49 -4.11
C ASP A 106 7.60 -8.56 -5.65
N PHE A 107 8.26 -7.60 -6.29
CA PHE A 107 8.19 -7.33 -7.73
C PHE A 107 9.49 -7.63 -8.50
N MET A 108 10.52 -8.17 -7.85
CA MET A 108 11.82 -8.42 -8.51
C MET A 108 11.77 -9.49 -9.60
N VAL A 109 10.74 -10.35 -9.58
CA VAL A 109 10.52 -11.39 -10.60
C VAL A 109 9.21 -11.09 -11.33
N PRO A 110 9.26 -10.49 -12.54
CA PRO A 110 8.08 -10.20 -13.32
C PRO A 110 7.23 -11.44 -13.62
N GLY A 111 5.93 -11.36 -13.38
CA GLY A 111 4.99 -12.46 -13.61
C GLY A 111 5.04 -13.61 -12.60
N ALA A 112 5.77 -13.47 -11.48
CA ALA A 112 5.79 -14.48 -10.42
C ALA A 112 4.41 -14.68 -9.79
N ASP A 113 4.02 -15.95 -9.60
CA ASP A 113 2.83 -16.36 -8.85
C ASP A 113 3.18 -17.59 -7.98
N PRO A 114 3.29 -17.47 -6.65
CA PRO A 114 3.08 -16.24 -5.85
C PRO A 114 4.26 -15.26 -5.94
N LYS A 115 3.97 -13.97 -5.78
CA LYS A 115 4.97 -12.92 -5.56
C LYS A 115 5.60 -13.08 -4.17
N ILE A 116 6.93 -12.98 -4.08
CA ILE A 116 7.67 -13.21 -2.84
C ILE A 116 8.16 -11.88 -2.29
N TYR A 117 7.61 -11.43 -1.16
CA TYR A 117 8.08 -10.25 -0.46
C TYR A 117 9.46 -10.53 0.18
N ALA A 118 10.49 -9.82 -0.29
CA ALA A 118 11.88 -10.03 0.11
C ALA A 118 12.63 -8.71 0.24
N GLU A 119 13.81 -8.79 0.85
CA GLU A 119 14.72 -7.65 0.95
C GLU A 119 15.26 -7.29 -0.44
N LEU A 120 15.28 -6.00 -0.76
CA LEU A 120 15.90 -5.48 -1.97
C LEU A 120 17.33 -5.09 -1.64
N ASP A 121 18.30 -5.81 -2.17
CA ASP A 121 19.71 -5.71 -1.82
C ASP A 121 20.59 -5.03 -2.88
N ASP A 122 20.25 -5.19 -4.15
CA ASP A 122 20.90 -4.48 -5.25
C ASP A 122 20.04 -3.30 -5.71
N PHE A 123 20.52 -2.09 -5.43
CA PHE A 123 19.82 -0.86 -5.81
C PHE A 123 19.73 -0.67 -7.33
N ASP A 124 20.79 -1.00 -8.07
CA ASP A 124 20.84 -0.82 -9.52
C ASP A 124 19.89 -1.82 -10.19
N GLN A 125 19.84 -3.06 -9.69
CA GLN A 125 18.86 -4.04 -10.15
C GLN A 125 17.42 -3.59 -9.91
N VAL A 126 17.14 -2.96 -8.77
CA VAL A 126 15.79 -2.40 -8.49
C VAL A 126 15.45 -1.28 -9.47
N VAL A 127 16.40 -0.39 -9.80
CA VAL A 127 16.19 0.66 -10.81
C VAL A 127 15.84 0.03 -12.16
N ASP A 128 16.59 -0.98 -12.58
CA ASP A 128 16.39 -1.65 -13.87
C ASP A 128 15.02 -2.33 -13.94
N VAL A 129 14.66 -3.15 -12.94
CA VAL A 129 13.37 -3.86 -12.90
C VAL A 129 12.19 -2.89 -12.88
N VAL A 130 12.23 -1.84 -12.05
CA VAL A 130 11.17 -0.83 -12.01
C VAL A 130 11.12 -0.03 -13.33
N GLY A 131 12.27 0.18 -13.97
CA GLY A 131 12.40 0.79 -15.29
C GLY A 131 11.73 -0.03 -16.39
N GLU A 132 11.89 -1.36 -16.37
CA GLU A 132 11.23 -2.29 -17.28
C GLU A 132 9.70 -2.20 -17.14
N TYR A 133 9.17 -2.28 -15.91
CA TYR A 133 7.74 -2.11 -15.65
C TYR A 133 7.19 -0.78 -16.18
N LEU A 134 7.95 0.31 -16.00
CA LEU A 134 7.55 1.62 -16.50
C LEU A 134 7.56 1.68 -18.03
N SER A 135 8.57 1.07 -18.68
CA SER A 135 8.68 0.97 -20.13
C SER A 135 7.52 0.18 -20.72
N ASP A 136 7.22 -0.99 -20.15
CA ASP A 136 6.12 -1.86 -20.57
C ASP A 136 4.77 -1.17 -20.44
N PHE A 137 4.54 -0.48 -19.32
CA PHE A 137 3.35 0.36 -19.13
C PHE A 137 3.25 1.45 -20.21
N ASN A 138 4.34 2.16 -20.47
CA ASN A 138 4.36 3.25 -21.44
C ASN A 138 4.13 2.77 -22.88
N SER A 139 4.55 1.54 -23.21
CA SER A 139 4.37 0.96 -24.54
C SER A 139 2.90 0.64 -24.86
N THR A 140 2.09 0.36 -23.84
CA THR A 140 0.67 -0.05 -23.99
C THR A 140 -0.33 1.03 -23.56
N SER A 141 0.09 1.97 -22.72
CA SER A 141 -0.77 3.00 -22.15
C SER A 141 -1.06 4.15 -23.11
N LYS A 142 -2.31 4.59 -23.14
CA LYS A 142 -2.73 5.82 -23.82
C LYS A 142 -2.28 7.10 -23.09
N LYS A 143 -1.78 6.96 -21.86
CA LYS A 143 -1.31 8.05 -20.99
C LYS A 143 0.05 7.64 -20.40
N PRO A 144 1.14 7.76 -21.16
CA PRO A 144 2.47 7.39 -20.67
C PRO A 144 2.91 8.31 -19.51
N MET A 145 3.79 7.78 -18.66
CA MET A 145 4.38 8.45 -17.52
C MET A 145 5.90 8.59 -17.72
N HIS A 146 6.40 9.81 -17.72
CA HIS A 146 7.83 10.10 -17.79
C HIS A 146 8.38 10.30 -16.37
N LEU A 147 8.67 9.18 -15.70
CA LEU A 147 9.23 9.18 -14.35
C LEU A 147 10.75 9.00 -14.40
N VAL A 148 11.45 9.75 -13.57
CA VAL A 148 12.87 9.51 -13.27
C VAL A 148 12.93 8.64 -12.03
N LEU A 149 13.60 7.49 -12.11
CA LEU A 149 13.75 6.55 -11.01
C LEU A 149 15.01 6.90 -10.22
N PHE A 150 14.83 7.58 -9.10
CA PHE A 150 15.89 7.88 -8.12
C PHE A 150 15.46 7.36 -6.74
N LEU A 151 16.35 7.39 -5.76
CA LEU A 151 16.14 6.78 -4.44
C LEU A 151 14.77 7.11 -3.81
N TYR A 152 14.34 8.38 -3.80
CA TYR A 152 13.03 8.74 -3.23
C TYR A 152 11.86 8.15 -4.04
N ALA A 153 11.96 8.13 -5.38
CA ALA A 153 10.90 7.58 -6.22
C ALA A 153 10.74 6.07 -5.96
N LEU A 154 11.85 5.34 -5.90
CA LEU A 154 11.87 3.91 -5.59
C LEU A 154 11.36 3.63 -4.18
N GLU A 155 11.82 4.39 -3.19
CA GLU A 155 11.36 4.26 -1.80
C GLU A 155 9.84 4.43 -1.72
N HIS A 156 9.27 5.44 -2.38
CA HIS A 156 7.83 5.66 -2.40
C HIS A 156 7.06 4.57 -3.16
N VAL A 157 7.58 4.07 -4.28
CA VAL A 157 6.96 2.95 -5.00
C VAL A 157 6.96 1.68 -4.14
N CYS A 158 8.07 1.35 -3.48
CA CYS A 158 8.16 0.22 -2.56
C CYS A 158 7.15 0.34 -1.41
N ARG A 159 7.03 1.53 -0.80
CA ARG A 159 6.03 1.80 0.24
C ARG A 159 4.61 1.58 -0.27
N ILE A 160 4.28 2.07 -1.47
CA ILE A 160 2.94 1.90 -2.04
C ILE A 160 2.67 0.43 -2.34
N CYS A 161 3.61 -0.29 -2.97
CA CYS A 161 3.50 -1.73 -3.23
C CYS A 161 3.24 -2.49 -1.92
N ARG A 162 4.07 -2.25 -0.89
CA ARG A 162 3.90 -2.84 0.45
C ARG A 162 2.54 -2.56 1.07
N ILE A 163 1.97 -1.37 0.86
CA ILE A 163 0.63 -1.04 1.39
C ILE A 163 -0.46 -1.77 0.62
N ILE A 164 -0.45 -1.74 -0.73
CA ILE A 164 -1.52 -2.34 -1.54
C ILE A 164 -1.46 -3.87 -1.57
N SER A 165 -0.28 -4.48 -1.39
CA SER A 165 -0.15 -5.94 -1.28
C SER A 165 -0.72 -6.48 0.05
N GLN A 166 -0.97 -5.63 1.05
CA GLN A 166 -1.55 -6.06 2.33
C GLN A 166 -3.09 -6.08 2.30
N PRO A 167 -3.73 -7.12 2.87
CA PRO A 167 -5.17 -7.16 3.04
C PRO A 167 -5.68 -5.95 3.84
N GLY A 168 -6.68 -5.24 3.32
CA GLY A 168 -7.20 -4.01 3.94
C GLY A 168 -6.20 -2.84 3.92
N GLY A 169 -5.18 -2.92 3.06
CA GLY A 169 -4.19 -1.89 2.87
C GLY A 169 -4.75 -0.69 2.12
N HIS A 170 -4.73 0.47 2.76
CA HIS A 170 -5.13 1.76 2.19
C HIS A 170 -4.04 2.80 2.48
N ALA A 171 -3.84 3.74 1.56
CA ALA A 171 -2.79 4.74 1.66
C ALA A 171 -3.36 6.17 1.63
N LEU A 172 -2.80 7.03 2.48
CA LEU A 172 -2.95 8.48 2.39
C LEU A 172 -1.58 9.08 2.05
N LEU A 173 -1.43 9.54 0.82
CA LEU A 173 -0.21 10.10 0.27
C LEU A 173 -0.25 11.63 0.36
N VAL A 174 0.40 12.16 1.40
CA VAL A 174 0.48 13.59 1.64
C VAL A 174 1.75 14.18 1.02
N GLY A 175 1.63 15.30 0.31
CA GLY A 175 2.76 15.95 -0.35
C GLY A 175 2.34 17.15 -1.19
N VAL A 176 3.31 17.95 -1.63
CA VAL A 176 3.05 19.09 -2.53
C VAL A 176 2.69 18.62 -3.94
N GLY A 177 2.05 19.49 -4.73
CA GLY A 177 1.80 19.24 -6.15
C GLY A 177 3.09 18.91 -6.91
N GLY A 178 3.03 17.98 -7.88
CA GLY A 178 4.20 17.58 -8.66
C GLY A 178 5.11 16.52 -8.01
N SER A 179 4.85 16.10 -6.77
CA SER A 179 5.61 15.03 -6.06
C SER A 179 5.46 13.61 -6.62
N GLY A 180 4.72 13.42 -7.73
CA GLY A 180 4.61 12.13 -8.40
C GLY A 180 3.63 11.12 -7.78
N ARG A 181 2.94 11.43 -6.66
CA ARG A 181 2.07 10.48 -5.92
C ARG A 181 1.10 9.67 -6.80
N GLN A 182 0.37 10.32 -7.70
CA GLN A 182 -0.55 9.63 -8.60
C GLN A 182 0.19 8.71 -9.59
N SER A 183 1.31 9.17 -10.15
CA SER A 183 2.10 8.41 -11.12
C SER A 183 2.80 7.21 -10.46
N LEU A 184 3.38 7.39 -9.27
CA LEU A 184 3.99 6.31 -8.49
C LEU A 184 2.94 5.30 -8.02
N THR A 185 1.72 5.74 -7.70
CA THR A 185 0.62 4.82 -7.37
C THR A 185 0.21 3.98 -8.58
N ARG A 186 0.14 4.56 -9.78
CA ARG A 186 -0.13 3.80 -10.99
C ARG A 186 0.97 2.80 -11.30
N LEU A 187 2.23 3.21 -11.17
CA LEU A 187 3.38 2.33 -11.37
C LEU A 187 3.34 1.16 -10.39
N ALA A 188 3.12 1.43 -9.10
CA ALA A 188 2.98 0.38 -8.09
C ALA A 188 1.80 -0.56 -8.39
N ALA A 189 0.65 -0.04 -8.84
CA ALA A 189 -0.48 -0.86 -9.23
C ALA A 189 -0.16 -1.75 -10.45
N VAL A 190 0.58 -1.24 -11.44
CA VAL A 190 1.03 -2.03 -12.59
C VAL A 190 1.96 -3.15 -12.14
N MET A 191 2.97 -2.85 -11.32
CA MET A 191 3.91 -3.84 -10.78
C MET A 191 3.19 -4.94 -9.97
N ALA A 192 2.11 -4.57 -9.28
CA ALA A 192 1.28 -5.49 -8.52
C ALA A 192 0.23 -6.25 -9.36
N ASP A 193 0.07 -5.94 -10.65
CA ASP A 193 -1.02 -6.45 -11.53
C ASP A 193 -2.43 -6.03 -11.09
N PHE A 194 -2.56 -4.83 -10.51
CA PHE A 194 -3.81 -4.28 -9.99
C PHE A 194 -4.46 -3.32 -10.99
N ASN A 195 -5.78 -3.33 -11.05
CA ASN A 195 -6.54 -2.37 -11.85
C ASN A 195 -6.54 -1.01 -11.15
N VAL A 196 -6.28 0.07 -11.87
CA VAL A 196 -6.43 1.43 -11.32
C VAL A 196 -7.79 1.99 -11.73
N PHE A 197 -8.67 2.19 -10.75
CA PHE A 197 -9.92 2.92 -10.93
C PHE A 197 -9.72 4.37 -10.53
N GLN A 198 -9.87 5.29 -11.48
CA GLN A 198 -9.85 6.73 -11.23
C GLN A 198 -11.06 7.40 -11.87
N ILE A 199 -11.76 8.18 -11.06
CA ILE A 199 -12.95 8.94 -11.49
C ILE A 199 -12.53 10.17 -12.29
N ALA A 200 -13.26 10.46 -13.36
CA ALA A 200 -13.08 11.67 -14.16
C ALA A 200 -14.22 12.64 -13.87
N ILE A 201 -13.91 13.72 -13.15
CA ILE A 201 -14.92 14.70 -12.73
C ILE A 201 -15.17 15.70 -13.85
N SER A 202 -16.45 15.90 -14.16
CA SER A 202 -16.94 16.93 -15.08
C SER A 202 -17.76 17.97 -14.32
N LYS A 203 -18.11 19.08 -14.98
CA LYS A 203 -18.94 20.14 -14.36
C LYS A 203 -20.34 19.65 -13.95
N SER A 204 -20.87 18.63 -14.60
CA SER A 204 -22.17 18.03 -14.31
C SER A 204 -22.08 16.78 -13.44
N TYR A 205 -20.89 16.45 -12.92
CA TYR A 205 -20.69 15.26 -12.09
C TYR A 205 -21.35 15.47 -10.73
N GLY A 206 -22.45 14.76 -10.49
CA GLY A 206 -23.23 14.84 -9.27
C GLY A 206 -23.28 13.52 -8.52
N LYS A 207 -24.28 13.41 -7.64
CA LYS A 207 -24.44 12.26 -6.74
C LYS A 207 -24.73 10.96 -7.48
N ALA A 208 -25.50 11.02 -8.57
CA ALA A 208 -25.85 9.85 -9.36
C ALA A 208 -24.61 9.24 -10.02
N GLU A 209 -23.79 10.07 -10.68
CA GLU A 209 -22.55 9.64 -11.34
C GLU A 209 -21.54 9.10 -10.32
N TRP A 210 -21.43 9.75 -9.16
CA TRP A 210 -20.62 9.28 -8.04
C TRP A 210 -21.02 7.89 -7.56
N HIS A 211 -22.31 7.68 -7.30
CA HIS A 211 -22.81 6.38 -6.86
C HIS A 211 -22.63 5.32 -7.94
N ASP A 212 -22.86 5.64 -9.21
CA ASP A 212 -22.61 4.70 -10.30
C ASP A 212 -21.14 4.29 -10.43
N ASP A 213 -20.20 5.23 -10.26
CA ASP A 213 -18.77 4.91 -10.30
C ASP A 213 -18.32 4.09 -9.08
N LEU A 214 -18.83 4.39 -7.88
CA LEU A 214 -18.61 3.55 -6.71
C LEU A 214 -19.17 2.13 -6.91
N LYS A 215 -20.36 2.00 -7.51
CA LYS A 215 -20.94 0.69 -7.85
C LYS A 215 -20.02 -0.09 -8.78
N LYS A 216 -19.57 0.52 -9.88
CA LYS A 216 -18.66 -0.13 -10.85
C LYS A 216 -17.38 -0.59 -10.18
N MET A 217 -16.78 0.26 -9.34
CA MET A 217 -15.58 -0.06 -8.59
C MET A 217 -15.80 -1.24 -7.63
N MET A 218 -16.88 -1.22 -6.83
CA MET A 218 -17.19 -2.30 -5.90
C MET A 218 -17.51 -3.61 -6.62
N LYS A 219 -18.20 -3.58 -7.76
CA LYS A 219 -18.41 -4.76 -8.61
C LYS A 219 -17.09 -5.29 -9.19
N MET A 220 -16.18 -4.42 -9.63
CA MET A 220 -14.86 -4.84 -10.10
C MET A 220 -14.06 -5.58 -9.00
N ALA A 221 -14.04 -5.03 -7.78
CA ALA A 221 -13.32 -5.63 -6.66
C ALA A 221 -14.01 -6.89 -6.12
N GLY A 222 -15.31 -6.83 -5.83
CA GLY A 222 -16.04 -7.90 -5.15
C GLY A 222 -16.64 -8.95 -6.08
N GLU A 223 -17.33 -8.53 -7.14
CA GLU A 223 -18.07 -9.42 -8.05
C GLU A 223 -17.12 -10.10 -9.03
N ALA A 224 -16.28 -9.32 -9.71
CA ALA A 224 -15.28 -9.82 -10.66
C ALA A 224 -13.99 -10.34 -10.00
N ASN A 225 -13.85 -10.17 -8.68
CA ASN A 225 -12.69 -10.62 -7.89
C ASN A 225 -11.35 -10.12 -8.44
N LYS A 226 -11.26 -8.84 -8.77
CA LYS A 226 -10.04 -8.22 -9.30
C LYS A 226 -9.43 -7.28 -8.29
N ASN A 227 -8.14 -7.43 -8.02
CA ASN A 227 -7.39 -6.45 -7.24
C ASN A 227 -7.47 -5.09 -7.92
N THR A 228 -7.93 -4.10 -7.15
CA THR A 228 -8.32 -2.78 -7.66
C THR A 228 -7.83 -1.69 -6.71
N VAL A 229 -7.05 -0.75 -7.23
CA VAL A 229 -6.66 0.48 -6.56
C VAL A 229 -7.64 1.59 -6.94
N PHE A 230 -8.36 2.12 -5.95
CA PHE A 230 -9.10 3.37 -6.12
C PHE A 230 -8.18 4.55 -5.87
N LEU A 231 -7.80 5.26 -6.93
CA LEU A 231 -6.93 6.43 -6.87
C LEU A 231 -7.77 7.71 -6.87
N PHE A 232 -7.69 8.48 -5.79
CA PHE A 232 -8.51 9.68 -5.62
C PHE A 232 -7.68 10.85 -5.07
N SER A 233 -7.78 12.03 -5.68
CA SER A 233 -7.07 13.24 -5.25
C SER A 233 -8.01 14.19 -4.52
N ASP A 234 -7.46 14.95 -3.57
CA ASP A 234 -8.07 16.12 -2.97
C ASP A 234 -8.69 17.11 -3.98
N THR A 235 -8.01 17.37 -5.10
CA THR A 235 -8.49 18.24 -6.20
C THR A 235 -9.77 17.74 -6.86
N GLN A 236 -10.17 16.50 -6.60
CA GLN A 236 -11.39 15.88 -7.10
C GLN A 236 -12.54 15.95 -6.07
N ILE A 237 -12.32 16.48 -4.88
CA ILE A 237 -13.36 16.59 -3.86
C ILE A 237 -14.20 17.83 -4.15
N ASN A 238 -15.33 17.62 -4.84
CA ASN A 238 -16.31 18.68 -5.10
C ASN A 238 -17.40 18.77 -4.03
N HIS A 239 -17.69 17.66 -3.36
CA HIS A 239 -18.79 17.58 -2.39
C HIS A 239 -18.39 16.75 -1.16
N GLU A 240 -18.90 17.13 0.00
CA GLU A 240 -18.59 16.48 1.28
C GLU A 240 -19.00 15.00 1.31
N TYR A 241 -20.12 14.65 0.67
CA TYR A 241 -20.61 13.26 0.63
C TYR A 241 -19.63 12.30 -0.07
N PHE A 242 -18.68 12.78 -0.89
CA PHE A 242 -17.62 11.92 -1.42
C PHE A 242 -16.74 11.37 -0.30
N VAL A 243 -16.37 12.23 0.65
CA VAL A 243 -15.51 11.86 1.78
C VAL A 243 -16.28 10.97 2.76
N GLU A 244 -17.57 11.23 2.96
CA GLU A 244 -18.45 10.36 3.76
C GLU A 244 -18.55 8.95 3.18
N ASP A 245 -18.80 8.83 1.86
CA ASP A 245 -18.88 7.54 1.19
C ASP A 245 -17.53 6.82 1.17
N ILE A 246 -16.42 7.52 0.96
CA ILE A 246 -15.07 6.95 1.08
C ILE A 246 -14.82 6.44 2.51
N SER A 247 -15.21 7.21 3.54
CA SER A 247 -15.08 6.80 4.94
C SER A 247 -15.87 5.52 5.21
N ASN A 248 -17.09 5.40 4.66
CA ASN A 248 -17.88 4.19 4.75
C ASN A 248 -17.16 2.99 4.10
N ILE A 249 -16.57 3.17 2.91
CA ILE A 249 -15.77 2.13 2.23
C ILE A 249 -14.58 1.70 3.08
N LEU A 250 -13.83 2.64 3.67
CA LEU A 250 -12.66 2.35 4.51
C LEU A 250 -13.04 1.57 5.80
N ASN A 251 -14.21 1.85 6.38
CA ASN A 251 -14.64 1.25 7.64
C ASN A 251 -15.36 -0.09 7.47
N THR A 252 -16.31 -0.16 6.54
CA THR A 252 -17.23 -1.30 6.40
C THR A 252 -17.13 -1.97 5.03
N ALA A 253 -16.48 -1.33 4.05
CA ALA A 253 -16.55 -1.68 2.63
C ALA A 253 -17.99 -1.71 2.08
N GLU A 254 -18.89 -0.92 2.68
CA GLU A 254 -20.26 -0.75 2.23
C GLU A 254 -20.66 0.72 2.30
N VAL A 255 -21.33 1.20 1.26
CA VAL A 255 -21.95 2.53 1.25
C VAL A 255 -23.46 2.37 1.41
N PRO A 256 -24.10 3.03 2.40
CA PRO A 256 -25.54 2.93 2.60
C PRO A 256 -26.35 3.34 1.37
N ASN A 257 -27.37 2.54 1.04
CA ASN A 257 -28.27 2.78 -0.10
C ASN A 257 -27.57 2.90 -1.48
N LEU A 258 -26.35 2.37 -1.61
CA LEU A 258 -25.64 2.38 -2.89
C LEU A 258 -26.26 1.39 -3.86
N MET A 259 -26.25 0.09 -3.54
CA MET A 259 -26.76 -0.99 -4.41
C MET A 259 -28.26 -1.24 -4.16
N ASP A 260 -29.02 -1.42 -5.22
CA ASP A 260 -30.44 -1.80 -5.14
C ASP A 260 -30.66 -3.32 -5.20
N ASN A 261 -31.92 -3.76 -5.12
CA ASN A 261 -32.25 -5.19 -5.17
C ASN A 261 -31.90 -5.86 -6.51
N SER A 262 -31.90 -5.10 -7.61
CA SER A 262 -31.54 -5.58 -8.95
C SER A 262 -30.02 -5.79 -9.06
N ASP A 263 -29.25 -4.82 -8.55
CA ASP A 263 -27.80 -4.90 -8.41
C ASP A 263 -27.40 -6.15 -7.62
N TYR A 264 -27.98 -6.35 -6.43
CA TYR A 264 -27.68 -7.52 -5.59
C TYR A 264 -28.10 -8.83 -6.26
N SER A 265 -29.21 -8.86 -6.99
CA SER A 265 -29.63 -10.08 -7.69
C SER A 265 -28.58 -10.51 -8.72
N THR A 266 -28.04 -9.55 -9.48
CA THR A 266 -26.98 -9.78 -10.47
C THR A 266 -25.67 -10.20 -9.80
N ILE A 267 -25.26 -9.47 -8.74
CA ILE A 267 -24.04 -9.78 -7.99
C ILE A 267 -24.12 -11.20 -7.41
N PHE A 268 -25.25 -11.55 -6.79
CA PHE A 268 -25.44 -12.86 -6.16
C PHE A 268 -25.40 -14.00 -7.15
N GLU A 269 -25.92 -13.81 -8.36
CA GLU A 269 -25.80 -14.80 -9.44
C GLU A 269 -24.32 -15.05 -9.79
N ASN A 270 -23.55 -13.98 -9.96
CA ASN A 270 -22.15 -14.05 -10.40
C ASN A 270 -21.18 -14.54 -9.32
N ILE A 271 -21.43 -14.25 -8.03
CA ILE A 271 -20.55 -14.70 -6.93
C ILE A 271 -20.94 -16.05 -6.35
N ARG A 272 -22.12 -16.61 -6.67
CA ARG A 272 -22.68 -17.83 -6.03
C ARG A 272 -21.71 -18.99 -6.00
N GLY A 273 -20.98 -19.24 -7.09
CA GLY A 273 -20.01 -20.33 -7.15
C GLY A 273 -18.90 -20.19 -6.09
N ARG A 274 -18.34 -18.98 -5.95
CA ARG A 274 -17.29 -18.67 -4.96
C ARG A 274 -17.85 -18.64 -3.54
N ALA A 275 -19.05 -18.08 -3.36
CA ALA A 275 -19.73 -18.04 -2.07
C ALA A 275 -20.03 -19.44 -1.54
N LYS A 276 -20.48 -20.36 -2.40
CA LYS A 276 -20.72 -21.76 -2.06
C LYS A 276 -19.44 -22.49 -1.65
N ALA A 277 -18.33 -22.24 -2.34
CA ALA A 277 -17.02 -22.80 -1.97
C ALA A 277 -16.55 -22.28 -0.59
N ALA A 278 -16.93 -21.06 -0.22
CA ALA A 278 -16.69 -20.49 1.10
C ALA A 278 -17.74 -20.85 2.17
N GLY A 279 -18.79 -21.60 1.81
CA GLY A 279 -19.89 -21.96 2.72
C GLY A 279 -20.82 -20.80 3.10
N MET A 280 -20.88 -19.75 2.27
CA MET A 280 -21.63 -18.50 2.52
C MET A 280 -22.84 -18.31 1.59
N ASP A 281 -23.38 -19.36 0.98
CA ASP A 281 -24.50 -19.30 0.03
C ASP A 281 -25.89 -19.56 0.65
N GLY A 282 -25.97 -19.80 1.96
CA GLY A 282 -27.20 -20.22 2.65
C GLY A 282 -28.28 -19.14 2.84
N SER A 283 -27.95 -17.85 2.70
CA SER A 283 -28.92 -16.75 2.80
C SER A 283 -28.47 -15.51 2.04
N LYS A 284 -29.39 -14.58 1.77
CA LYS A 284 -29.06 -13.29 1.14
C LYS A 284 -28.07 -12.47 1.98
N ASP A 285 -28.18 -12.52 3.29
CA ASP A 285 -27.27 -11.80 4.20
C ASP A 285 -25.86 -12.39 4.17
N LEU A 286 -25.73 -13.73 4.11
CA LEU A 286 -24.44 -14.39 3.96
C LEU A 286 -23.79 -14.06 2.62
N MET A 287 -24.57 -14.06 1.54
CA MET A 287 -24.11 -13.68 0.20
C MET A 287 -23.63 -12.22 0.15
N ARG A 288 -24.34 -11.30 0.83
CA ARG A 288 -23.90 -9.91 0.97
C ARG A 288 -22.61 -9.81 1.78
N ASN A 289 -22.51 -10.49 2.91
CA ASN A 289 -21.29 -10.51 3.71
C ASN A 289 -20.09 -11.07 2.92
N PHE A 290 -20.31 -12.09 2.10
CA PHE A 290 -19.29 -12.64 1.21
C PHE A 290 -18.84 -11.60 0.17
N PHE A 291 -19.78 -10.92 -0.49
CA PHE A 291 -19.45 -9.81 -1.39
C PHE A 291 -18.61 -8.74 -0.69
N THR A 292 -19.03 -8.30 0.50
CA THR A 292 -18.32 -7.30 1.29
C THR A 292 -16.92 -7.76 1.70
N SER A 293 -16.73 -9.05 2.03
CA SER A 293 -15.39 -9.59 2.30
C SER A 293 -14.49 -9.59 1.07
N GLU A 294 -15.04 -9.88 -0.11
CA GLU A 294 -14.29 -9.84 -1.37
C GLU A 294 -13.91 -8.40 -1.75
N VAL A 295 -14.81 -7.44 -1.53
CA VAL A 295 -14.48 -6.01 -1.68
C VAL A 295 -13.34 -5.62 -0.73
N LYS A 296 -13.40 -5.96 0.57
CA LYS A 296 -12.33 -5.65 1.54
C LYS A 296 -10.98 -6.26 1.16
N LYS A 297 -11.01 -7.45 0.58
CA LYS A 297 -9.82 -8.19 0.19
C LYS A 297 -9.14 -7.55 -1.02
N ASN A 298 -9.91 -7.12 -2.01
CA ASN A 298 -9.38 -6.75 -3.33
C ASN A 298 -9.35 -5.23 -3.58
N LEU A 299 -10.08 -4.43 -2.79
CA LEU A 299 -10.16 -2.97 -2.97
C LEU A 299 -9.14 -2.26 -2.07
N HIS A 300 -8.30 -1.43 -2.69
CA HIS A 300 -7.30 -0.63 -2.00
C HIS A 300 -7.52 0.86 -2.33
N VAL A 301 -7.87 1.66 -1.32
CA VAL A 301 -8.07 3.10 -1.49
C VAL A 301 -6.74 3.83 -1.31
N VAL A 302 -6.35 4.64 -2.31
CA VAL A 302 -5.17 5.49 -2.27
C VAL A 302 -5.57 6.94 -2.48
N LEU A 303 -5.44 7.74 -1.42
CA LEU A 303 -5.79 9.15 -1.38
C LEU A 303 -4.55 10.03 -1.57
N CYS A 304 -4.57 10.97 -2.50
CA CYS A 304 -3.47 11.93 -2.74
C CYS A 304 -3.87 13.34 -2.29
N PHE A 305 -3.27 13.85 -1.19
CA PHE A 305 -3.71 15.08 -0.51
C PHE A 305 -2.58 16.09 -0.32
N SER A 306 -2.82 17.36 -0.62
CA SER A 306 -1.89 18.45 -0.31
C SER A 306 -1.85 18.73 1.20
N PRO A 307 -0.67 18.98 1.81
CA PRO A 307 -0.59 19.43 3.20
C PRO A 307 -0.97 20.90 3.41
N VAL A 308 -1.10 21.66 2.32
CA VAL A 308 -1.32 23.13 2.33
C VAL A 308 -2.81 23.49 2.23
N GLY A 309 -3.69 22.50 2.02
CA GLY A 309 -5.13 22.69 1.79
C GLY A 309 -5.99 21.95 2.80
#